data_AF-A0A8H5CUS5-F1
#
_entry.id   AF-A0A8H5CUS5-F1
#
_cell.length_a   1.000
_cell.length_b   1.000
_cell.length_c   1.000
_cell.angle_alpha   90.00
_cell.angle_beta   90.00
_cell.angle_gamma   90.00
#
_symmetry.space_group_name_H-M   'P 1'
#
loop_
_entity.id
_entity.type
_entity.pdbx_description
1 polymer ?
#
loop_
_entity_poly.entity_id
_entity_poly.type
_entity_poly.pdbx_seq_one_letter_code
_entity_poly.pdbx_strand_id
1 'polypeptide(L)'
;MVTETMLSQRGWALILALNVAFIISRTSLCNIGKLRYTYIGEDYPMRLPVKLGPVQAQFDCSIRYSINSSVTEEVWTKSTDTQSGGIIRLGPDRRVFAIAMYHQLHCLAGLSKALAATNRTSASDGHVGHCLNYLRQVFECSADGTEEPVVKASTLKSQGCAPPFIRQCSNWGTLYDYISDNYLAFHEFKTKNGSWSCTGNEHVEKGTGTSNRPAQADLCAMSASGNILHTHGH
;
A
#
# COMPACT_ATOMS: atom_id res chain seq x y z
N MET A 1 39.29 37.56 -34.08
CA MET A 1 39.72 37.78 -32.69
C MET A 1 38.45 37.91 -31.87
N VAL A 2 38.00 36.84 -31.22
CA VAL A 2 36.76 36.87 -30.42
C VAL A 2 37.16 37.32 -29.02
N THR A 3 36.76 38.53 -28.64
CA THR A 3 36.95 39.05 -27.29
C THR A 3 35.96 38.38 -26.36
N GLU A 4 36.43 37.44 -25.54
CA GLU A 4 35.62 36.90 -24.44
C GLU A 4 35.37 38.00 -23.40
N THR A 5 34.13 38.45 -23.31
CA THR A 5 33.68 39.38 -22.28
C THR A 5 33.50 38.63 -20.96
N MET A 6 34.59 38.51 -20.20
CA MET A 6 34.54 37.98 -18.83
C MET A 6 33.72 38.90 -17.93
N LEU A 7 32.66 38.38 -17.31
CA LEU A 7 31.88 39.14 -16.32
C LEU A 7 32.77 39.55 -15.14
N SER A 8 32.65 40.81 -14.71
CA SER A 8 33.34 41.30 -13.50
C SER A 8 32.89 40.51 -12.26
N GLN A 9 33.73 40.49 -11.23
CA GLN A 9 33.40 39.86 -9.93
C GLN A 9 32.07 40.37 -9.34
N ARG A 10 31.74 41.65 -9.57
CA ARG A 10 30.45 42.25 -9.19
C ARG A 10 29.28 41.69 -9.99
N GLY A 11 29.49 41.43 -11.29
CA GLY A 11 28.50 40.77 -12.15
C GLY A 11 28.19 39.35 -11.69
N TRP A 12 29.22 38.57 -11.34
CA TRP A 12 29.03 37.23 -10.78
C TRP A 12 28.32 37.25 -9.42
N ALA A 13 28.65 38.20 -8.54
CA ALA A 13 28.00 38.34 -7.25
C ALA A 13 26.50 38.68 -7.38
N LEU A 14 26.13 39.54 -8.34
CA LEU A 14 24.73 39.86 -8.64
C LEU A 14 23.95 38.66 -9.17
N ILE A 15 24.55 37.89 -10.09
CA ILE A 15 23.92 36.66 -10.61
C ILE A 15 23.71 35.65 -9.47
N LEU A 16 24.72 35.45 -8.61
CA LEU A 16 24.58 34.55 -7.46
C LEU A 16 23.47 35.01 -6.52
N ALA A 17 23.42 36.31 -6.18
CA ALA A 17 22.39 36.88 -5.31
C ALA A 17 20.98 36.71 -5.90
N LEU A 18 20.81 36.92 -7.21
CA LEU A 18 19.53 36.71 -7.89
C LEU A 18 19.12 35.24 -7.92
N ASN A 19 20.06 34.32 -8.14
CA ASN A 19 19.79 32.88 -8.09
C ASN A 19 19.41 32.42 -6.68
N VAL A 20 20.12 32.89 -5.64
CA VAL A 20 19.80 32.60 -4.25
C VAL A 20 18.43 33.18 -3.87
N ALA A 21 18.14 34.42 -4.26
CA ALA A 21 16.83 35.03 -4.02
C ALA A 21 15.70 34.30 -4.74
N PHE A 22 15.93 33.84 -5.97
CA PHE A 22 14.99 33.01 -6.72
C PHE A 22 14.75 31.65 -6.05
N ILE A 23 15.80 30.99 -5.56
CA ILE A 23 15.70 29.73 -4.80
C ILE A 23 14.94 29.95 -3.49
N ILE A 24 15.24 31.01 -2.74
CA ILE A 24 14.54 31.34 -1.48
C ILE A 24 13.07 31.67 -1.76
N SER A 25 12.77 32.45 -2.79
CA SER A 25 11.40 32.76 -3.20
C SER A 25 10.64 31.50 -3.62
N ARG A 26 11.25 30.64 -4.44
CA ARG A 26 10.65 29.37 -4.88
C ARG A 26 10.45 28.39 -3.72
N THR A 27 11.40 28.27 -2.80
CA THR A 27 11.29 27.39 -1.63
C THR A 27 10.32 27.92 -0.58
N SER A 28 10.19 29.24 -0.45
CA SER A 28 9.20 29.89 0.42
C SER A 28 7.79 29.83 -0.17
N LEU A 29 7.64 29.90 -1.50
CA LEU A 29 6.39 29.59 -2.21
C LEU A 29 6.10 28.07 -2.20
N CYS A 30 7.14 27.24 -2.10
CA CYS A 30 7.07 25.81 -1.79
C CYS A 30 7.15 25.50 -0.28
N ASN A 31 6.87 26.46 0.61
CA ASN A 31 6.28 26.10 1.90
C ASN A 31 4.87 25.58 1.57
N ILE A 32 4.85 24.36 1.03
CA ILE A 32 3.69 23.52 0.89
C ILE A 32 3.23 23.36 2.32
N GLY A 33 2.29 24.21 2.76
CA GLY A 33 1.55 23.94 3.98
C GLY A 33 1.12 22.50 3.91
N LYS A 34 1.39 21.71 4.96
CA LYS A 34 1.02 20.28 5.01
C LYS A 34 -0.40 20.17 4.44
N LEU A 35 -0.55 19.57 3.26
CA LEU A 35 -1.87 19.45 2.64
C LEU A 35 -2.79 18.81 3.68
N ARG A 36 -3.82 19.54 4.09
CA ARG A 36 -4.80 19.04 5.05
C ARG A 36 -5.94 18.48 4.23
N TYR A 37 -6.17 17.18 4.39
CA TYR A 37 -7.27 16.47 3.77
C TYR A 37 -8.45 16.45 4.73
N THR A 38 -9.66 16.67 4.21
CA THR A 38 -10.91 16.50 4.98
C THR A 38 -11.27 15.03 5.17
N TYR A 39 -10.74 14.14 4.31
CA TYR A 39 -11.10 12.73 4.20
C TYR A 39 -12.56 12.49 3.80
N ILE A 40 -13.23 13.50 3.22
CA ILE A 40 -14.60 13.43 2.71
C ILE A 40 -14.55 13.27 1.19
N GLY A 41 -15.33 12.33 0.64
CA GLY A 41 -15.39 12.12 -0.81
C GLY A 41 -14.03 11.71 -1.37
N GLU A 42 -13.54 12.45 -2.37
CA GLU A 42 -12.22 12.23 -2.99
C GLU A 42 -11.08 13.05 -2.34
N ASP A 43 -11.35 13.79 -1.26
CA ASP A 43 -10.36 14.61 -0.58
C ASP A 43 -9.57 13.79 0.47
N TYR A 44 -8.75 12.86 -0.01
CA TYR A 44 -7.84 12.05 0.78
C TYR A 44 -6.52 11.81 0.01
N PRO A 45 -5.41 11.53 0.70
CA PRO A 45 -4.15 11.27 0.02
C PRO A 45 -4.17 9.87 -0.62
N MET A 46 -3.65 9.76 -1.84
CA MET A 46 -3.47 8.47 -2.54
C MET A 46 -2.50 7.52 -1.80
N ARG A 47 -1.53 8.09 -1.05
CA ARG A 47 -0.58 7.32 -0.24
C ARG A 47 -0.84 7.56 1.24
N LEU A 48 -0.62 6.52 2.04
CA LEU A 48 -0.66 6.64 3.48
C LEU A 48 0.35 7.71 3.95
N PRO A 49 0.03 8.50 4.99
CA PRO A 49 0.90 9.53 5.53
C PRO A 49 2.02 8.94 6.41
N VAL A 50 2.66 7.86 5.94
CA VAL A 50 3.79 7.18 6.58
C VAL A 50 4.95 7.14 5.60
N LYS A 51 6.15 7.48 6.09
CA LYS A 51 7.37 7.38 5.29
C LYS A 51 7.96 5.99 5.46
N LEU A 52 7.91 5.19 4.40
CA LEU A 52 8.54 3.87 4.37
C LEU A 52 9.97 4.03 3.83
N GLY A 53 10.96 3.83 4.69
CA GLY A 53 12.36 3.82 4.27
C GLY A 53 12.68 2.59 3.40
N PRO A 54 13.74 2.63 2.58
CA PRO A 54 14.20 1.45 1.86
C PRO A 54 14.83 0.43 2.82
N VAL A 55 14.62 -0.85 2.55
CA VAL A 55 15.29 -1.97 3.22
C VAL A 55 15.82 -2.95 2.17
N GLN A 56 16.92 -3.62 2.47
CA GLN A 56 17.40 -4.72 1.65
C GLN A 56 16.67 -6.00 2.08
N ALA A 57 16.00 -6.64 1.14
CA ALA A 57 15.34 -7.92 1.31
C ALA A 57 16.09 -8.99 0.52
N GLN A 58 16.43 -10.09 1.17
CA GLN A 58 16.97 -11.26 0.49
C GLN A 58 15.82 -12.13 0.00
N PHE A 59 15.76 -12.31 -1.32
CA PHE A 59 14.88 -13.26 -1.96
C PHE A 59 15.60 -14.61 -1.99
N ASP A 60 14.97 -15.62 -1.42
CA ASP A 60 15.46 -16.99 -1.43
C ASP A 60 14.30 -17.96 -1.68
N CYS A 61 14.65 -19.14 -2.18
CA CYS A 61 13.73 -20.25 -2.37
C CYS A 61 13.19 -20.68 -1.02
N SER A 62 11.90 -20.47 -0.81
CA SER A 62 11.24 -20.80 0.44
C SER A 62 10.14 -21.81 0.19
N ILE A 63 10.22 -22.95 0.87
CA ILE A 63 9.14 -23.93 0.92
C ILE A 63 7.96 -23.45 1.79
N ARG A 64 8.15 -22.34 2.53
CA ARG A 64 7.15 -21.80 3.47
C ARG A 64 5.80 -21.56 2.80
N TYR A 65 5.81 -20.95 1.62
CA TYR A 65 4.60 -20.62 0.85
C TYR A 65 4.24 -21.69 -0.19
N SER A 66 4.62 -22.95 0.06
CA SER A 66 4.20 -24.06 -0.81
C SER A 66 2.67 -24.12 -0.92
N ILE A 67 2.17 -24.49 -2.10
CA ILE A 67 0.74 -24.66 -2.37
C ILE A 67 0.21 -26.05 -1.97
N ASN A 68 1.10 -27.01 -1.68
CA ASN A 68 0.75 -28.41 -1.44
C ASN A 68 1.44 -28.99 -0.19
N SER A 69 1.37 -28.27 0.93
CA SER A 69 1.92 -28.72 2.21
C SER A 69 0.85 -28.75 3.30
N SER A 70 1.10 -29.48 4.39
CA SER A 70 0.20 -29.52 5.55
C SER A 70 0.04 -28.18 6.27
N VAL A 71 0.95 -27.22 6.03
CA VAL A 71 0.95 -25.89 6.67
C VAL A 71 0.48 -24.77 5.72
N THR A 72 0.12 -25.11 4.47
CA THR A 72 -0.21 -24.13 3.43
C THR A 72 -1.32 -23.18 3.87
N GLU A 73 -2.44 -23.71 4.37
CA GLU A 73 -3.57 -22.88 4.79
C GLU A 73 -3.20 -21.89 5.90
N GLU A 74 -2.48 -22.36 6.92
CA GLU A 74 -2.04 -21.55 8.04
C GLU A 74 -1.10 -20.43 7.57
N VAL A 75 -0.07 -20.76 6.78
CA VAL A 75 0.94 -19.81 6.33
C VAL A 75 0.33 -18.70 5.48
N TRP A 76 -0.53 -19.05 4.53
CA TRP A 76 -1.18 -18.06 3.66
C TRP A 76 -2.18 -17.21 4.43
N THR A 77 -2.96 -17.80 5.34
CA THR A 77 -3.93 -17.05 6.16
C THR A 77 -3.22 -16.07 7.09
N LYS A 78 -2.11 -16.49 7.72
CA LYS A 78 -1.28 -15.62 8.58
C LYS A 78 -0.69 -14.41 7.86
N SER A 79 -0.60 -14.41 6.53
CA SER A 79 -0.09 -13.26 5.78
C SER A 79 -1.02 -12.04 5.83
N THR A 80 -2.31 -12.26 6.08
CA THR A 80 -3.34 -11.20 6.17
C THR A 80 -3.97 -11.09 7.55
N ASP A 81 -3.78 -12.09 8.40
CA ASP A 81 -4.36 -12.19 9.74
C ASP A 81 -3.65 -11.27 10.74
N THR A 82 -3.95 -9.97 10.67
CA THR A 82 -3.52 -8.97 11.64
C THR A 82 -4.71 -8.40 12.37
N GLN A 83 -4.49 -7.79 13.54
CA GLN A 83 -5.56 -7.23 14.36
C GLN A 83 -6.47 -6.25 13.60
N SER A 84 -5.91 -5.53 12.63
CA SER A 84 -6.67 -4.61 11.79
C SER A 84 -7.19 -5.22 10.49
N GLY A 85 -6.70 -6.40 10.08
CA GLY A 85 -7.00 -6.98 8.77
C GLY A 85 -6.55 -6.14 7.58
N GLY A 86 -5.56 -5.25 7.78
CA GLY A 86 -5.15 -4.28 6.76
C GLY A 86 -6.09 -3.08 6.61
N ILE A 87 -7.01 -2.88 7.55
CA ILE A 87 -7.91 -1.73 7.60
C ILE A 87 -7.28 -0.62 8.44
N ILE A 88 -7.46 0.62 8.02
CA ILE A 88 -7.00 1.81 8.74
C ILE A 88 -8.08 2.87 8.85
N ARG A 89 -8.01 3.69 9.90
CA ARG A 89 -8.94 4.78 10.22
C ARG A 89 -8.23 6.13 10.10
N LEU A 90 -8.66 6.97 9.15
CA LEU A 90 -8.02 8.26 8.87
C LEU A 90 -9.01 9.43 8.96
N GLY A 91 -8.47 10.61 9.22
CA GLY A 91 -9.23 11.86 9.31
C GLY A 91 -10.01 12.03 10.63
N PRO A 92 -10.62 13.21 10.83
CA PRO A 92 -11.38 13.52 12.04
C PRO A 92 -12.55 12.56 12.29
N ASP A 93 -13.21 12.15 11.20
CA ASP A 93 -14.36 11.23 11.22
C ASP A 93 -13.95 9.76 11.21
N ARG A 94 -12.65 9.43 11.31
CA ARG A 94 -12.12 8.05 11.37
C ARG A 94 -12.63 7.19 10.20
N ARG A 95 -12.61 7.75 9.00
CA ARG A 95 -13.00 7.08 7.76
C ARG A 95 -12.16 5.84 7.53
N VAL A 96 -12.81 4.79 7.03
CA VAL A 96 -12.23 3.48 6.77
C VAL A 96 -11.49 3.45 5.45
N PHE A 97 -10.30 2.88 5.43
CA PHE A 97 -9.55 2.58 4.22
C PHE A 97 -8.96 1.18 4.31
N ALA A 98 -8.89 0.48 3.17
CA ALA A 98 -8.13 -0.74 3.02
C ALA A 98 -6.74 -0.40 2.46
N ILE A 99 -5.70 -1.01 3.02
CA ILE A 99 -4.32 -0.75 2.61
C ILE A 99 -3.96 -1.62 1.41
N ALA A 100 -3.45 -0.99 0.35
CA ALA A 100 -3.11 -1.68 -0.91
C ALA A 100 -2.17 -2.89 -0.70
N MET A 101 -1.16 -2.77 0.16
CA MET A 101 -0.25 -3.89 0.48
C MET A 101 -1.00 -5.11 1.04
N TYR A 102 -1.97 -4.91 1.94
CA TYR A 102 -2.79 -6.01 2.46
C TYR A 102 -3.73 -6.59 1.40
N HIS A 103 -4.27 -5.76 0.51
CA HIS A 103 -5.06 -6.24 -0.62
C HIS A 103 -4.23 -7.15 -1.55
N GLN A 104 -2.97 -6.80 -1.80
CA GLN A 104 -2.04 -7.63 -2.56
C GLN A 104 -1.82 -9.00 -1.88
N LEU A 105 -1.57 -9.01 -0.56
CA LEU A 105 -1.41 -10.26 0.20
C LEU A 105 -2.69 -11.10 0.22
N HIS A 106 -3.86 -10.46 0.37
CA HIS A 106 -5.17 -11.12 0.28
C HIS A 106 -5.37 -11.80 -1.09
N CYS A 107 -5.07 -11.08 -2.18
CA CYS A 107 -5.14 -11.66 -3.53
C CYS A 107 -4.20 -12.87 -3.68
N LEU A 108 -2.98 -12.80 -3.18
CA LEU A 108 -2.02 -13.92 -3.24
C LEU A 108 -2.50 -15.13 -2.42
N ALA A 109 -3.01 -14.91 -1.20
CA ALA A 109 -3.58 -15.97 -0.38
C ALA A 109 -4.82 -16.60 -1.03
N GLY A 110 -5.69 -15.79 -1.65
CA GLY A 110 -6.85 -16.25 -2.42
C GLY A 110 -6.45 -17.08 -3.65
N LEU A 111 -5.43 -16.65 -4.39
CA LEU A 111 -4.89 -17.40 -5.52
C LEU A 111 -4.28 -18.74 -5.09
N SER A 112 -3.55 -18.78 -3.98
CA SER A 112 -3.05 -20.06 -3.45
C SER A 112 -4.19 -21.04 -3.15
N LYS A 113 -5.30 -20.56 -2.57
CA LYS A 113 -6.48 -21.40 -2.31
C LYS A 113 -7.12 -21.86 -3.63
N ALA A 114 -7.27 -20.97 -4.60
CA ALA A 114 -7.85 -21.27 -5.90
C ALA A 114 -7.04 -22.28 -6.72
N LEU A 115 -5.71 -22.28 -6.59
CA LEU A 115 -4.82 -23.26 -7.24
C LEU A 115 -4.94 -24.66 -6.64
N ALA A 116 -5.27 -24.76 -5.35
CA ALA A 116 -5.46 -26.03 -4.64
C ALA A 116 -6.91 -26.54 -4.70
N ALA A 117 -7.87 -25.70 -5.07
CA ALA A 117 -9.29 -26.03 -5.06
C ALA A 117 -9.68 -27.02 -6.16
N THR A 118 -10.38 -28.09 -5.78
CA THR A 118 -10.94 -29.07 -6.72
C THR A 118 -12.35 -28.71 -7.20
N ASN A 119 -13.05 -27.83 -6.47
CA ASN A 119 -14.39 -27.36 -6.79
C ASN A 119 -14.35 -25.86 -7.11
N ARG A 120 -14.91 -25.48 -8.26
CA ARG A 120 -14.98 -24.09 -8.73
C ARG A 120 -16.43 -23.61 -8.76
N THR A 121 -16.65 -22.39 -8.33
CA THR A 121 -17.93 -21.68 -8.46
C THR A 121 -17.73 -20.42 -9.30
N SER A 122 -18.78 -19.95 -9.98
CA SER A 122 -18.71 -18.71 -10.77
C SER A 122 -18.28 -17.50 -9.92
N ALA A 123 -18.65 -17.48 -8.64
CA ALA A 123 -18.24 -16.43 -7.70
C ALA A 123 -16.74 -16.51 -7.39
N SER A 124 -16.22 -17.71 -7.09
CA SER A 124 -14.77 -17.93 -6.90
C SER A 124 -13.95 -17.59 -8.15
N ASP A 125 -14.47 -17.89 -9.36
CA ASP A 125 -13.81 -17.58 -10.62
C ASP A 125 -13.79 -16.07 -10.89
N GLY A 126 -14.90 -15.37 -10.62
CA GLY A 126 -14.99 -13.91 -10.72
C GLY A 126 -14.00 -13.22 -9.78
N HIS A 127 -13.89 -13.68 -8.54
CA HIS A 127 -12.94 -13.15 -7.57
C HIS A 127 -11.49 -13.41 -8.02
N VAL A 128 -11.16 -14.61 -8.50
CA VAL A 128 -9.83 -14.90 -9.06
C VAL A 128 -9.50 -13.97 -10.23
N GLY A 129 -10.46 -13.73 -11.14
CA GLY A 129 -10.29 -12.79 -12.25
C GLY A 129 -9.98 -11.37 -11.79
N HIS A 130 -10.69 -10.88 -10.77
CA HIS A 130 -10.41 -9.59 -10.11
C HIS A 130 -8.99 -9.56 -9.51
N CYS A 131 -8.61 -10.58 -8.75
CA CYS A 131 -7.29 -10.68 -8.12
C CYS A 131 -6.17 -10.66 -9.16
N LEU A 132 -6.29 -11.42 -10.25
CA LEU A 132 -5.30 -11.44 -11.32
C LEU A 132 -5.16 -10.08 -12.00
N ASN A 133 -6.28 -9.41 -12.32
CA ASN A 133 -6.23 -8.08 -12.93
C ASN A 133 -5.68 -7.01 -11.97
N TYR A 134 -5.97 -7.11 -10.66
CA TYR A 134 -5.40 -6.22 -9.65
C TYR A 134 -3.88 -6.41 -9.52
N LEU A 135 -3.41 -7.65 -9.38
CA LEU A 135 -1.98 -7.95 -9.28
C LEU A 135 -1.22 -7.55 -10.54
N ARG A 136 -1.79 -7.78 -11.72
CA ARG A 136 -1.22 -7.31 -12.99
C ARG A 136 -0.95 -5.80 -12.97
N GLN A 137 -1.94 -5.00 -12.58
CA GLN A 137 -1.79 -3.54 -12.48
C GLN A 137 -0.73 -3.13 -11.45
N VAL A 138 -0.69 -3.80 -10.30
CA VAL A 138 0.31 -3.53 -9.26
C VAL A 138 1.73 -3.82 -9.77
N PHE A 139 1.93 -4.96 -10.43
CA PHE A 139 3.23 -5.37 -10.95
C PHE A 139 3.69 -4.47 -12.10
N GLU A 140 2.81 -4.10 -13.02
CA GLU A 140 3.14 -3.16 -14.11
C GLU A 140 3.54 -1.78 -13.58
N CYS A 141 2.84 -1.27 -12.55
CA CYS A 141 3.13 0.05 -11.96
C CYS A 141 4.37 0.08 -11.05
N SER A 142 4.76 -1.08 -10.50
CA SER A 142 5.83 -1.18 -9.50
C SER A 142 7.06 -1.92 -10.01
N ALA A 143 7.05 -2.36 -11.27
CA ALA A 143 8.19 -2.99 -11.90
C ALA A 143 9.38 -2.05 -11.90
N ASP A 144 10.53 -2.56 -11.45
CA ASP A 144 11.81 -1.88 -11.61
C ASP A 144 12.58 -2.51 -12.78
N GLY A 145 13.60 -1.80 -13.27
CA GLY A 145 14.48 -2.30 -14.33
C GLY A 145 15.50 -3.33 -13.84
N THR A 146 15.32 -3.90 -12.64
CA THR A 146 16.32 -4.78 -12.04
C THR A 146 16.14 -6.19 -12.59
N GLU A 147 17.04 -6.60 -13.48
CA GLU A 147 17.05 -7.92 -14.11
C GLU A 147 17.17 -9.06 -13.07
N GLU A 148 16.58 -10.21 -13.37
CA GLU A 148 16.83 -11.43 -12.61
C GLU A 148 18.29 -11.88 -12.80
N PRO A 149 18.96 -12.37 -11.75
CA PRO A 149 20.35 -12.79 -11.87
C PRO A 149 20.48 -13.95 -12.87
N VAL A 150 21.45 -13.87 -13.78
CA VAL A 150 21.79 -14.98 -14.67
C VAL A 150 22.46 -16.08 -13.87
N VAL A 151 21.80 -17.23 -13.79
CA VAL A 151 22.24 -18.37 -12.96
C VAL A 151 22.59 -19.55 -13.86
N LYS A 152 23.69 -20.23 -13.56
CA LYS A 152 24.03 -21.47 -14.26
C LYS A 152 23.02 -22.54 -13.86
N ALA A 153 22.54 -23.35 -14.80
CA ALA A 153 21.59 -24.43 -14.50
C ALA A 153 22.09 -25.37 -13.38
N SER A 154 23.40 -25.60 -13.29
CA SER A 154 24.04 -26.38 -12.23
C SER A 154 23.97 -25.76 -10.83
N THR A 155 23.64 -24.46 -10.73
CA THR A 155 23.51 -23.72 -9.47
C THR A 155 22.06 -23.55 -9.02
N LEU A 156 21.09 -24.03 -9.82
CA LEU A 156 19.69 -24.01 -9.45
C LEU A 156 19.46 -24.95 -8.27
N LYS A 157 18.69 -24.49 -7.28
CA LYS A 157 18.23 -25.37 -6.20
C LYS A 157 17.20 -26.37 -6.74
N SER A 158 16.92 -27.42 -5.99
CA SER A 158 15.80 -28.33 -6.27
C SER A 158 14.53 -27.49 -6.47
N GLN A 159 13.83 -27.65 -7.61
CA GLN A 159 12.69 -26.83 -8.10
C GLN A 159 13.04 -25.74 -9.14
N GLY A 160 14.30 -25.62 -9.59
CA GLY A 160 14.66 -24.72 -10.69
C GLY A 160 14.77 -23.26 -10.27
N CYS A 161 14.95 -23.00 -8.98
CA CYS A 161 14.99 -21.65 -8.43
C CYS A 161 16.42 -21.08 -8.40
N ALA A 162 16.53 -19.76 -8.62
CA ALA A 162 17.78 -19.02 -8.56
C ALA A 162 18.40 -19.02 -7.14
N PRO A 163 19.73 -18.93 -7.00
CA PRO A 163 20.38 -18.63 -5.72
C PRO A 163 19.87 -17.33 -5.11
N PRO A 164 20.04 -17.14 -3.79
CA PRO A 164 19.53 -15.96 -3.12
C PRO A 164 20.09 -14.67 -3.72
N PHE A 165 19.23 -13.66 -3.88
CA PHE A 165 19.62 -12.32 -4.35
C PHE A 165 18.95 -11.23 -3.54
N ILE A 166 19.56 -10.05 -3.52
CA ILE A 166 19.07 -8.90 -2.74
C ILE A 166 18.23 -7.99 -3.65
N ARG A 167 17.11 -7.51 -3.12
CA ARG A 167 16.31 -6.42 -3.70
C ARG A 167 16.11 -5.31 -2.68
N GLN A 168 15.90 -4.10 -3.18
CA GLN A 168 15.50 -2.98 -2.34
C GLN A 168 13.97 -2.90 -2.28
N CYS A 169 13.41 -2.98 -1.08
CA CYS A 169 11.97 -2.96 -0.83
C CYS A 169 11.60 -1.82 0.12
N SER A 170 10.30 -1.50 0.22
CA SER A 170 9.77 -0.62 1.26
C SER A 170 9.80 -1.32 2.62
N ASN A 171 10.16 -0.61 3.69
CA ASN A 171 10.13 -1.15 5.04
C ASN A 171 8.70 -1.43 5.51
N TRP A 172 8.25 -2.68 5.41
CA TRP A 172 6.93 -3.07 5.89
C TRP A 172 6.85 -3.14 7.41
N GLY A 173 7.96 -3.27 8.14
CA GLY A 173 7.98 -3.17 9.60
C GLY A 173 7.40 -1.84 10.07
N THR A 174 7.89 -0.73 9.52
CA THR A 174 7.34 0.62 9.78
C THR A 174 5.87 0.73 9.42
N LEU A 175 5.42 0.04 8.37
CA LEU A 175 4.01 0.02 8.00
C LEU A 175 3.17 -0.78 9.01
N TYR A 176 3.64 -1.93 9.47
CA TYR A 176 2.97 -2.74 10.49
C TYR A 176 2.83 -1.99 11.81
N ASP A 177 3.88 -1.28 12.24
CA ASP A 177 3.85 -0.45 13.45
C ASP A 177 2.78 0.65 13.31
N TYR A 178 2.82 1.39 12.20
CA TYR A 178 1.85 2.45 11.91
C TYR A 178 0.40 1.96 11.90
N ILE A 179 0.15 0.77 11.35
CA ILE A 179 -1.19 0.17 11.31
C ILE A 179 -1.63 -0.28 12.70
N SER A 180 -0.72 -0.86 13.48
CA SER A 180 -1.00 -1.33 14.84
C SER A 180 -1.35 -0.16 15.74
N ASP A 181 -0.57 0.93 15.69
CA ASP A 181 -0.86 2.18 16.42
C ASP A 181 -2.22 2.76 16.03
N ASN A 182 -2.54 2.76 14.73
CA ASN A 182 -3.83 3.25 14.25
C ASN A 182 -5.00 2.39 14.76
N TYR A 183 -4.85 1.07 14.72
CA TYR A 183 -5.83 0.13 15.23
C TYR A 183 -6.08 0.34 16.73
N LEU A 184 -5.02 0.42 17.53
CA LEU A 184 -5.12 0.66 18.97
C LEU A 184 -5.78 2.00 19.27
N ALA A 185 -5.39 3.07 18.57
CA ALA A 185 -6.01 4.39 18.74
C ALA A 185 -7.51 4.40 18.40
N PHE A 186 -7.94 3.61 17.40
CA PHE A 186 -9.35 3.45 17.10
C PHE A 186 -10.07 2.59 18.14
N HIS A 187 -9.44 1.50 18.60
CA HIS A 187 -9.99 0.65 19.63
C HIS A 187 -10.23 1.42 20.93
N GLU A 188 -9.24 2.19 21.38
CA GLU A 188 -9.37 3.08 22.54
C GLU A 188 -10.50 4.08 22.37
N PHE A 189 -10.62 4.69 21.19
CA PHE A 189 -11.73 5.60 20.91
C PHE A 189 -13.09 4.92 21.04
N LYS A 190 -13.26 3.70 20.50
CA LYS A 190 -14.50 2.93 20.68
C LYS A 190 -14.78 2.65 22.16
N THR A 191 -13.76 2.28 22.93
CA THR A 191 -13.94 2.01 24.37
C THR A 191 -14.36 3.25 25.16
N LYS A 192 -13.88 4.45 24.79
CA LYS A 192 -14.21 5.71 25.46
C LYS A 192 -15.56 6.29 25.04
N ASN A 193 -15.93 6.12 23.78
CA ASN A 193 -17.08 6.80 23.17
C ASN A 193 -18.30 5.88 22.95
N GLY A 194 -18.20 4.58 23.26
CA GLY A 194 -19.27 3.61 23.09
C GLY A 194 -19.40 3.09 21.66
N SER A 195 -20.61 2.67 21.28
CA SER A 195 -20.87 2.12 19.94
C SER A 195 -20.58 3.17 18.86
N TRP A 196 -19.64 2.86 17.97
CA TRP A 196 -19.33 3.67 16.81
C TRP A 196 -20.17 3.21 15.62
N SER A 197 -20.94 4.12 15.05
CA SER A 197 -21.74 3.87 13.85
C SER A 197 -21.00 4.36 12.60
N CYS A 198 -21.04 3.55 11.53
CA CYS A 198 -20.58 3.90 10.19
C CYS A 198 -21.58 4.82 9.46
N THR A 199 -22.12 5.79 10.19
CA THR A 199 -23.11 6.77 9.72
C THR A 199 -22.52 8.17 9.82
N GLY A 200 -21.21 8.32 9.61
CA GLY A 200 -20.56 9.63 9.57
C GLY A 200 -21.07 10.48 8.39
N ASN A 201 -20.35 11.52 8.01
CA ASN A 201 -20.68 12.37 6.86
C ASN A 201 -20.67 11.65 5.49
N GLU A 202 -20.70 10.32 5.44
CA GLU A 202 -20.95 9.50 4.24
C GLU A 202 -22.34 9.79 3.58
N HIS A 203 -23.23 10.51 4.26
CA HIS A 203 -24.43 11.14 3.66
C HIS A 203 -24.15 12.46 2.92
N VAL A 204 -23.15 13.26 3.33
CA VAL A 204 -22.69 14.50 2.65
C VAL A 204 -21.84 14.17 1.42
N GLU A 205 -21.30 12.97 1.42
CA GLU A 205 -20.36 12.41 0.47
C GLU A 205 -21.03 12.17 -0.93
N LYS A 206 -22.31 12.53 -1.13
CA LYS A 206 -23.00 12.58 -2.44
C LYS A 206 -22.37 13.64 -3.37
N GLY A 207 -21.15 13.39 -3.83
CA GLY A 207 -20.63 14.02 -5.04
C GLY A 207 -21.57 13.66 -6.19
N THR A 208 -22.09 14.68 -6.87
CA THR A 208 -22.93 14.53 -8.06
C THR A 208 -22.21 13.65 -9.09
N GLY A 209 -22.69 12.42 -9.31
CA GLY A 209 -22.29 11.58 -10.44
C GLY A 209 -21.43 10.34 -10.15
N THR A 210 -21.19 9.93 -8.90
CA THR A 210 -20.46 8.68 -8.61
C THR A 210 -21.40 7.52 -8.25
N SER A 211 -21.26 6.40 -8.98
CA SER A 211 -22.02 5.17 -8.77
C SER A 211 -21.34 4.31 -7.69
N ASN A 212 -22.18 3.85 -6.73
CA ASN A 212 -21.96 2.74 -5.78
C ASN A 212 -20.95 2.90 -4.63
N ARG A 213 -21.50 3.35 -3.49
CA ARG A 213 -21.01 3.32 -2.10
C ARG A 213 -21.08 2.01 -1.26
N PRO A 214 -21.65 0.85 -1.68
CA PRO A 214 -21.83 -0.31 -0.80
C PRO A 214 -20.53 -0.79 -0.16
N ALA A 215 -19.44 -0.86 -0.93
CA ALA A 215 -18.17 -1.42 -0.48
C ALA A 215 -17.54 -0.66 0.71
N GLN A 216 -17.69 0.67 0.77
CA GLN A 216 -17.15 1.47 1.88
C GLN A 216 -17.95 1.24 3.18
N ALA A 217 -19.27 1.14 3.06
CA ALA A 217 -20.17 0.86 4.18
C ALA A 217 -19.95 -0.57 4.72
N ASP A 218 -19.79 -1.54 3.81
CA ASP A 218 -19.50 -2.94 4.15
C ASP A 218 -18.14 -3.08 4.86
N LEU A 219 -17.08 -2.47 4.30
CA LEU A 219 -15.76 -2.41 4.93
C LEU A 219 -15.82 -1.77 6.33
N CYS A 220 -16.65 -0.74 6.50
CA CYS A 220 -16.80 -0.09 7.79
C CYS A 220 -17.54 -0.96 8.80
N ALA A 221 -18.64 -1.60 8.40
CA ALA A 221 -19.41 -2.51 9.25
C ALA A 221 -18.55 -3.70 9.73
N MET A 222 -17.75 -4.28 8.83
CA MET A 222 -16.79 -5.34 9.17
C MET A 222 -15.75 -4.88 10.20
N SER A 223 -15.12 -3.74 9.93
CA SER A 223 -14.12 -3.18 10.86
C SER A 223 -14.72 -2.77 12.21
N ALA A 224 -15.97 -2.29 12.24
CA ALA A 224 -16.64 -1.89 13.47
C ALA A 224 -16.99 -3.10 14.35
N SER A 225 -17.48 -4.18 13.72
CA SER A 225 -17.87 -5.44 14.38
C SER A 225 -16.69 -6.32 14.82
N GLY A 226 -15.46 -6.00 14.39
CA GLY A 226 -14.27 -6.80 14.70
C GLY A 226 -14.13 -8.05 13.83
N ASN A 227 -14.99 -8.21 12.83
CA ASN A 227 -14.83 -9.22 11.80
C ASN A 227 -13.72 -8.77 10.85
N ILE A 228 -12.54 -9.36 11.01
CA ILE A 228 -11.39 -9.20 10.11
C ILE A 228 -11.80 -9.68 8.70
N LEU A 229 -11.11 -9.19 7.67
CA LEU A 229 -11.28 -9.43 6.22
C LEU A 229 -11.20 -10.92 5.76
N HIS A 230 -11.49 -11.88 6.64
CA HIS A 230 -11.53 -13.31 6.38
C HIS A 230 -12.82 -13.76 5.67
N THR A 231 -13.86 -12.91 5.61
CA THR A 231 -15.21 -13.33 5.21
C THR A 231 -15.62 -12.97 3.77
N HIS A 232 -14.77 -12.31 2.97
CA HIS A 232 -15.07 -12.15 1.54
C HIS A 232 -14.52 -13.33 0.73
N GLY A 233 -15.04 -14.51 1.06
CA GLY A 233 -15.22 -15.62 0.13
C GLY A 233 -16.70 -15.69 -0.21
N HIS A 234 -17.11 -14.98 -1.26
CA HIS A 234 -18.31 -15.35 -2.02
C HIS A 234 -17.83 -16.11 -3.26
#